data_AF-A0A7W0FRR7-F1
#
_entry.id   AF-A0A7W0FRR7-F1
#
_cell.length_a   1.000
_cell.length_b   1.000
_cell.length_c   1.000
_cell.angle_alpha   90.00
_cell.angle_beta   90.00
_cell.angle_gamma   90.00
#
_symmetry.space_group_name_H-M   'P 1'
#
loop_
_entity.id
_entity.type
_entity.pdbx_description
1 polymer ?
#
loop_
_entity_poly.entity_id
_entity_poly.type
_entity_poly.pdbx_seq_one_letter_code
_entity_poly.pdbx_strand_id
1 'polypeptide(L)'
;MVIDPGLAFTSDRLGQGFADYFVTAQEFRRILHQLWRNGWTLVDVHRAAAGTVRVPVGRKPLVLSEDDVNYYRYFAGRGLASRLVVNGTGKVRAACDDDLGTRLTDDDVVPLVEQAVARHPEFSADGAKGVLALTGYEGLPGGHGVGRSPRARARVRVLADQLRRDGWTFASHTYGHIDLTRTSTSAIARDTRRWRRLAEPLLGRVDVLVYPFGARPTQDGVRLLRRAGSPQLHIDIRRPWAIALAVSRMRTRIAIAAGLALNPLLFGLVVGADPECWVGSFCF
;
A
#
# COMPACT_ATOMS: atom_id res chain seq x y z
N MET A 1 -6.21 -2.65 -7.75
CA MET A 1 -7.33 -1.85 -8.30
C MET A 1 -8.06 -2.59 -9.44
N VAL A 2 -9.39 -2.51 -9.53
CA VAL A 2 -10.19 -2.98 -10.69
C VAL A 2 -10.38 -1.85 -11.71
N ILE A 3 -9.99 -2.11 -12.96
CA ILE A 3 -10.08 -1.17 -14.08
C ILE A 3 -11.34 -1.43 -14.91
N ASP A 4 -11.62 -2.72 -15.18
CA ASP A 4 -12.82 -3.16 -15.90
C ASP A 4 -13.64 -4.09 -15.00
N PRO A 5 -14.72 -3.57 -14.36
CA PRO A 5 -15.60 -4.36 -13.50
C PRO A 5 -16.27 -5.55 -14.21
N GLY A 6 -16.54 -5.44 -15.52
CA GLY A 6 -17.21 -6.49 -16.27
C GLY A 6 -16.33 -7.74 -16.47
N LEU A 7 -15.02 -7.55 -16.55
CA LEU A 7 -14.04 -8.64 -16.60
C LEU A 7 -13.62 -9.14 -15.21
N ALA A 8 -13.66 -8.27 -14.20
CA ALA A 8 -13.22 -8.59 -12.85
C ALA A 8 -14.29 -9.36 -12.07
N PHE A 9 -15.49 -8.82 -11.96
CA PHE A 9 -16.55 -9.30 -11.06
C PHE A 9 -17.38 -10.41 -11.70
N THR A 10 -16.72 -11.50 -12.09
CA THR A 10 -17.36 -12.73 -12.53
C THR A 10 -17.88 -13.54 -11.33
N SER A 11 -18.72 -14.54 -11.58
CA SER A 11 -19.27 -15.43 -10.54
C SER A 11 -18.28 -16.51 -10.06
N ASP A 12 -17.05 -16.52 -10.59
CA ASP A 12 -16.03 -17.47 -10.16
C ASP A 12 -15.36 -17.05 -8.83
N ARG A 13 -14.56 -17.96 -8.26
CA ARG A 13 -13.87 -17.70 -6.99
C ARG A 13 -12.94 -16.48 -7.05
N LEU A 14 -12.32 -16.21 -8.19
CA LEU A 14 -11.44 -15.05 -8.36
C LEU A 14 -12.25 -13.75 -8.43
N GLY A 15 -13.39 -13.76 -9.11
CA GLY A 15 -14.30 -12.62 -9.21
C GLY A 15 -14.90 -12.25 -7.85
N GLN A 16 -15.26 -13.25 -7.05
CA GLN A 16 -15.62 -13.02 -5.64
C GLN A 16 -14.44 -12.43 -4.85
N GLY A 17 -13.23 -12.96 -5.02
CA GLY A 17 -12.04 -12.39 -4.38
C GLY A 17 -11.80 -10.94 -4.79
N PHE A 18 -11.99 -10.59 -6.05
CA PHE A 18 -11.91 -9.20 -6.51
C PHE A 18 -12.99 -8.34 -5.87
N ALA A 19 -14.23 -8.83 -5.73
CA ALA A 19 -15.30 -8.08 -5.08
C ALA A 19 -15.07 -7.89 -3.57
N ASP A 20 -14.42 -8.84 -2.91
CA ASP A 20 -14.19 -8.81 -1.46
C ASP A 20 -13.08 -7.81 -1.07
N TYR A 21 -12.05 -7.70 -1.90
CA TYR A 21 -10.85 -6.95 -1.54
C TYR A 21 -10.64 -5.73 -2.43
N PHE A 22 -10.96 -5.76 -3.73
CA PHE A 22 -10.66 -4.64 -4.63
C PHE A 22 -11.77 -3.59 -4.67
N VAL A 23 -11.38 -2.34 -4.88
CA VAL A 23 -12.29 -1.29 -5.37
C VAL A 23 -12.04 -1.01 -6.85
N THR A 24 -13.02 -0.38 -7.49
CA THR A 24 -12.87 0.13 -8.86
C THR A 24 -12.10 1.45 -8.89
N ALA A 25 -11.47 1.74 -10.03
CA ALA A 25 -10.79 3.02 -10.24
C ALA A 25 -11.72 4.24 -10.11
N GLN A 26 -13.02 4.06 -10.35
CA GLN A 26 -14.01 5.12 -10.14
C GLN A 26 -14.30 5.36 -8.66
N GLU A 27 -14.47 4.30 -7.88
CA GLU A 27 -14.67 4.39 -6.42
C GLU A 27 -13.44 5.01 -5.75
N PHE A 28 -12.24 4.59 -6.14
CA PHE A 28 -11.02 5.14 -5.55
C PHE A 28 -10.84 6.64 -5.81
N ARG A 29 -11.18 7.12 -7.03
CA ARG A 29 -11.21 8.56 -7.31
C ARG A 29 -12.16 9.32 -6.37
N ARG A 30 -13.34 8.75 -6.11
CA ARG A 30 -14.31 9.34 -5.17
C ARG A 30 -13.76 9.34 -3.75
N ILE A 31 -13.10 8.25 -3.32
CA ILE A 31 -12.43 8.16 -2.02
C ILE A 31 -11.37 9.25 -1.89
N LEU A 32 -10.44 9.39 -2.84
CA LEU A 32 -9.40 10.43 -2.82
C LEU A 32 -10.01 11.84 -2.74
N HIS A 33 -11.03 12.12 -3.56
CA HIS A 33 -11.73 13.40 -3.52
C HIS A 33 -12.40 13.65 -2.17
N GLN A 34 -13.04 12.65 -1.58
CA GLN A 34 -13.65 12.76 -0.25
C GLN A 34 -12.59 12.95 0.85
N LEU A 35 -11.46 12.26 0.80
CA LEU A 35 -10.35 12.46 1.74
C LEU A 35 -9.87 13.91 1.70
N TRP A 36 -9.54 14.40 0.51
CA TRP A 36 -9.12 15.79 0.32
C TRP A 36 -10.16 16.80 0.82
N ARG A 37 -11.43 16.66 0.40
CA ARG A 37 -12.53 17.57 0.73
C ARG A 37 -12.81 17.63 2.24
N ASN A 38 -12.60 16.51 2.94
CA ASN A 38 -12.77 16.42 4.40
C ASN A 38 -11.50 16.77 5.18
N GLY A 39 -10.54 17.46 4.55
CA GLY A 39 -9.37 18.03 5.19
C GLY A 39 -8.28 17.02 5.52
N TRP A 40 -8.27 15.82 4.95
CA TRP A 40 -7.16 14.88 5.14
C TRP A 40 -5.95 15.27 4.30
N THR A 41 -4.74 14.99 4.77
CA THR A 41 -3.46 15.27 4.08
C THR A 41 -2.59 14.03 4.16
N LEU A 42 -2.09 13.59 3.02
CA LEU A 42 -1.14 12.49 2.90
C LEU A 42 0.18 12.88 3.58
N VAL A 43 0.67 12.03 4.47
CA VAL A 43 1.91 12.24 5.23
C VAL A 43 2.83 11.04 5.11
N ASP A 44 4.12 11.31 5.23
CA ASP A 44 5.14 10.27 5.23
C ASP A 44 5.03 9.38 6.48
N VAL A 45 5.13 8.07 6.28
CA VAL A 45 4.95 7.07 7.34
C VAL A 45 6.07 7.13 8.38
N HIS A 46 7.29 7.50 8.00
CA HIS A 46 8.40 7.65 8.95
C HIS A 46 8.22 8.88 9.81
N ARG A 47 7.78 10.01 9.24
CA ARG A 47 7.41 11.21 10.02
C ARG A 47 6.24 10.95 10.96
N ALA A 48 5.23 10.21 10.50
CA ALA A 48 4.13 9.76 11.35
C ALA A 48 4.64 8.95 12.54
N ALA A 49 5.49 7.95 12.29
CA ALA A 49 6.05 7.13 13.34
C ALA A 49 6.95 7.90 14.33
N ALA A 50 7.62 8.95 13.84
CA ALA A 50 8.48 9.83 14.65
C ALA A 50 7.70 10.91 15.41
N GLY A 51 6.41 11.11 15.12
CA GLY A 51 5.61 12.22 15.66
C GLY A 51 6.10 13.60 15.21
N THR A 52 6.65 13.68 13.99
CA THR A 52 7.17 14.92 13.40
C THR A 52 6.35 15.36 12.19
N VAL A 53 5.09 14.94 12.13
CA VAL A 53 4.18 15.28 11.04
C VAL A 53 3.83 16.76 11.09
N ARG A 54 3.79 17.40 9.92
CA ARG A 54 3.30 18.76 9.76
C ARG A 54 2.31 18.78 8.61
N VAL A 55 1.11 19.26 8.88
CA VAL A 55 0.05 19.47 7.88
C VAL A 55 -0.45 20.92 7.97
N PRO A 56 -1.03 21.48 6.90
CA PRO A 56 -1.63 22.81 6.97
C PRO A 56 -2.66 22.92 8.11
N VAL A 57 -2.78 24.11 8.69
CA VAL A 57 -3.71 24.38 9.80
C VAL A 57 -5.13 23.93 9.42
N GLY A 58 -5.78 23.19 10.33
CA GLY A 58 -7.13 22.66 10.14
C GLY A 58 -7.23 21.37 9.30
N ARG A 59 -6.10 20.87 8.77
CA ARG A 59 -6.05 19.56 8.09
C ARG A 59 -5.63 18.45 9.06
N LYS A 60 -5.97 17.21 8.71
CA LYS A 60 -5.69 15.99 9.48
C LYS A 60 -4.67 15.12 8.74
N PRO A 61 -3.66 14.57 9.43
CA PRO A 61 -2.69 13.69 8.81
C PRO A 61 -3.26 12.30 8.49
N LEU A 62 -2.87 11.74 7.34
CA LEU A 62 -3.25 10.43 6.85
C LEU A 62 -2.05 9.74 6.18
N VAL A 63 -1.71 8.54 6.64
CA VAL A 63 -0.85 7.62 5.88
C VAL A 63 -1.75 6.77 4.99
N LEU A 64 -1.54 6.79 3.67
CA LEU A 64 -2.16 5.86 2.74
C LEU A 64 -1.23 4.66 2.57
N SER A 65 -1.76 3.44 2.70
CA SER A 65 -1.04 2.19 2.42
C SER A 65 -1.84 1.35 1.42
N GLU A 66 -1.16 0.78 0.44
CA GLU A 66 -1.69 -0.22 -0.48
C GLU A 66 -0.93 -1.54 -0.28
N ASP A 67 -1.67 -2.62 -0.07
CA ASP A 67 -1.09 -3.96 0.09
C ASP A 67 -1.04 -4.70 -1.25
N ASP A 68 -0.10 -5.65 -1.37
CA ASP A 68 -0.01 -6.58 -2.49
C ASP A 68 0.14 -5.95 -3.89
N VAL A 69 0.96 -4.90 -3.99
CA VAL A 69 1.25 -4.19 -5.26
C VAL A 69 2.22 -4.98 -6.16
N ASN A 70 1.82 -6.20 -6.53
CA ASN A 70 2.65 -7.19 -7.23
C ASN A 70 2.13 -7.55 -8.63
N TYR A 71 0.87 -7.21 -8.93
CA TYR A 71 0.19 -7.47 -10.21
C TYR A 71 0.24 -8.94 -10.65
N TYR A 72 -0.22 -9.86 -9.80
CA TYR A 72 -0.09 -11.31 -10.00
C TYR A 72 -0.57 -11.82 -11.36
N ARG A 73 -0.01 -12.94 -11.83
CA ARG A 73 -0.30 -13.47 -13.18
C ARG A 73 -1.78 -13.77 -13.42
N TYR A 74 -2.52 -14.11 -12.37
CA TYR A 74 -3.95 -14.40 -12.46
C TYR A 74 -4.81 -13.13 -12.68
N PHE A 75 -4.23 -11.93 -12.64
CA PHE A 75 -4.89 -10.68 -13.03
C PHE A 75 -5.04 -10.52 -14.55
N ALA A 76 -4.20 -11.22 -15.33
CA ALA A 76 -4.20 -11.10 -16.79
C ALA A 76 -5.57 -11.46 -17.37
N GLY A 77 -6.12 -10.59 -18.23
CA GLY A 77 -7.44 -10.77 -18.82
C GLY A 77 -8.63 -10.59 -17.86
N ARG A 78 -8.40 -10.19 -16.61
CA ARG A 78 -9.45 -10.03 -15.59
C ARG A 78 -9.88 -8.59 -15.34
N GLY A 79 -9.46 -7.64 -16.17
CA GLY A 79 -9.79 -6.23 -15.97
C GLY A 79 -8.95 -5.52 -14.91
N LEU A 80 -7.75 -6.02 -14.63
CA LEU A 80 -6.75 -5.40 -13.75
C LEU A 80 -5.46 -5.13 -14.53
N ALA A 81 -4.60 -4.28 -13.96
CA ALA A 81 -3.27 -4.04 -14.52
C ALA A 81 -2.35 -5.24 -14.31
N SER A 82 -1.33 -5.35 -15.16
CA SER A 82 -0.33 -6.42 -15.16
C SER A 82 1.03 -5.95 -14.64
N ARG A 83 1.26 -4.62 -14.56
CA ARG A 83 2.47 -4.00 -13.98
C ARG A 83 2.32 -2.47 -13.94
N LEU A 84 3.20 -1.82 -13.17
CA LEU A 84 3.53 -0.40 -13.34
C LEU A 84 4.70 -0.23 -14.31
N VAL A 85 4.65 0.84 -15.09
CA VAL A 85 5.71 1.27 -16.01
C VAL A 85 5.94 2.76 -15.90
N VAL A 86 7.17 3.20 -16.13
CA VAL A 86 7.51 4.62 -16.29
C VAL A 86 7.44 4.95 -17.78
N ASN A 87 6.67 5.97 -18.15
CA ASN A 87 6.58 6.42 -19.54
C ASN A 87 7.75 7.36 -19.90
N GLY A 88 7.83 7.81 -21.16
CA GLY A 88 8.89 8.70 -21.63
C GLY A 88 8.95 10.09 -20.96
N THR A 89 7.91 10.50 -20.23
CA THR A 89 7.86 11.77 -19.49
C THR A 89 8.15 11.58 -18.00
N GLY A 90 8.58 10.39 -17.57
CA GLY A 90 8.84 10.09 -16.16
C GLY A 90 7.59 9.84 -15.32
N LYS A 91 6.39 9.77 -15.91
CA LYS A 91 5.15 9.47 -15.19
C LYS A 91 4.97 7.96 -15.04
N VAL A 92 4.59 7.52 -13.85
CA VAL A 92 4.20 6.13 -13.59
C VAL A 92 2.79 5.88 -14.10
N ARG A 93 2.63 4.77 -14.83
CA ARG A 93 1.38 4.32 -15.48
C ARG A 93 1.14 2.85 -15.17
N ALA A 94 -0.12 2.45 -15.10
CA ALA A 94 -0.48 1.05 -15.11
C ALA A 94 -0.51 0.53 -16.55
N ALA A 95 0.07 -0.65 -16.77
CA ALA A 95 0.01 -1.35 -18.04
C ALA A 95 -0.93 -2.55 -17.91
N CYS A 96 -1.91 -2.64 -18.81
CA CYS A 96 -2.79 -3.79 -18.96
C CYS A 96 -2.33 -4.54 -20.20
N ASP A 97 -1.96 -5.81 -20.05
CA ASP A 97 -1.72 -6.68 -21.20
C ASP A 97 -3.00 -7.45 -21.53
N ASP A 98 -3.38 -7.43 -22.80
CA ASP A 98 -4.47 -8.22 -23.38
C ASP A 98 -4.03 -8.82 -24.72
N ASP A 99 -4.94 -9.53 -25.40
CA ASP A 99 -4.66 -10.20 -26.68
C ASP A 99 -4.34 -9.22 -27.81
N LEU A 100 -4.69 -7.93 -27.67
CA LEU A 100 -4.42 -6.86 -28.64
C LEU A 100 -3.10 -6.13 -28.34
N GLY A 101 -2.48 -6.41 -27.19
CA GLY A 101 -1.17 -5.89 -26.81
C GLY A 101 -1.17 -5.23 -25.43
N THR A 102 -0.28 -4.26 -25.23
CA THR A 102 -0.18 -3.53 -23.96
C THR A 102 -0.88 -2.18 -24.08
N ARG A 103 -1.89 -1.95 -23.25
CA ARG A 103 -2.55 -0.64 -23.07
C ARG A 103 -2.03 0.03 -21.80
N LEU A 104 -1.75 1.33 -21.86
CA LEU A 104 -1.38 2.12 -20.68
C LEU A 104 -2.57 2.91 -20.15
N THR A 105 -2.82 2.87 -18.84
CA THR A 105 -3.87 3.65 -18.18
C THR A 105 -3.36 4.35 -16.92
N ASP A 106 -4.15 5.31 -16.46
CA ASP A 106 -4.02 5.96 -15.16
C ASP A 106 -4.99 5.37 -14.12
N ASP A 107 -5.76 4.34 -14.45
CA ASP A 107 -6.80 3.72 -13.60
C ASP A 107 -6.23 2.79 -12.51
N ASP A 108 -5.24 3.24 -11.77
CA ASP A 108 -4.61 2.47 -10.70
C ASP A 108 -4.16 3.38 -9.55
N VAL A 109 -3.87 2.82 -8.37
CA VAL A 109 -3.63 3.59 -7.14
C VAL A 109 -2.54 4.64 -7.33
N VAL A 110 -1.37 4.23 -7.82
CA VAL A 110 -0.23 5.14 -8.02
C VAL A 110 -0.60 6.33 -8.91
N PRO A 111 -0.99 6.16 -10.20
CA PRO A 111 -1.32 7.29 -11.05
C PRO A 111 -2.50 8.12 -10.53
N LEU A 112 -3.48 7.52 -9.84
CA LEU A 112 -4.61 8.27 -9.28
C LEU A 112 -4.22 9.15 -8.10
N VAL A 113 -3.37 8.65 -7.19
CA VAL A 113 -2.81 9.44 -6.09
C VAL A 113 -1.92 10.56 -6.64
N GLU A 114 -1.07 10.27 -7.62
CA GLU A 114 -0.25 11.30 -8.29
C GLU A 114 -1.10 12.43 -8.85
N GLN A 115 -2.18 12.09 -9.57
CA GLN A 115 -3.09 13.08 -10.12
C GLN A 115 -3.86 13.86 -9.05
N ALA A 116 -4.28 13.21 -7.96
CA ALA A 116 -4.97 13.88 -6.86
C ALA A 116 -4.07 14.92 -6.19
N VAL A 117 -2.82 14.57 -5.91
CA VAL A 117 -1.83 15.49 -5.33
C VAL A 117 -1.44 16.60 -6.31
N ALA A 118 -1.29 16.29 -7.60
CA ALA A 118 -1.00 17.31 -8.60
C ALA A 118 -2.14 18.35 -8.75
N ARG A 119 -3.41 17.93 -8.58
CA ARG A 119 -4.57 18.83 -8.59
C ARG A 119 -4.75 19.59 -7.28
N HIS A 120 -4.35 18.99 -6.15
CA HIS A 120 -4.51 19.53 -4.81
C HIS A 120 -3.20 19.38 -4.02
N PRO A 121 -2.22 20.29 -4.20
CA PRO A 121 -0.91 20.16 -3.55
C PRO A 121 -0.99 20.07 -2.02
N GLU A 122 -1.97 20.73 -1.39
CA GLU A 122 -2.25 20.67 0.05
C GLU A 122 -2.78 19.31 0.53
N PHE A 123 -3.14 18.41 -0.39
CA PHE A 123 -3.47 17.03 -0.08
C PHE A 123 -2.23 16.21 0.28
N SER A 124 -1.01 16.75 0.11
CA SER A 124 0.25 16.07 0.40
C SER A 124 1.18 16.96 1.21
N ALA A 125 1.62 16.49 2.37
CA ALA A 125 2.66 17.14 3.16
C ALA A 125 4.05 16.68 2.68
N ASP A 126 4.94 17.64 2.41
CA ASP A 126 6.32 17.39 1.98
C ASP A 126 6.44 16.47 0.74
N GLY A 127 5.40 16.41 -0.09
CA GLY A 127 5.37 15.55 -1.28
C GLY A 127 5.04 14.07 -1.02
N ALA A 128 4.68 13.68 0.21
CA ALA A 128 4.32 12.31 0.55
C ALA A 128 3.11 11.79 -0.26
N LYS A 129 3.19 10.55 -0.73
CA LYS A 129 2.11 9.90 -1.50
C LYS A 129 1.45 8.76 -0.73
N GLY A 130 2.23 7.74 -0.38
CA GLY A 130 1.74 6.55 0.29
C GLY A 130 2.79 5.45 0.42
N VAL A 131 2.39 4.37 1.06
CA VAL A 131 3.18 3.16 1.28
C VAL A 131 2.70 2.08 0.31
N LEU A 132 3.62 1.51 -0.47
CA LEU A 132 3.36 0.35 -1.34
C LEU A 132 3.96 -0.88 -0.67
N ALA A 133 3.12 -1.76 -0.13
CA ALA A 133 3.55 -3.00 0.48
C ALA A 133 3.66 -4.09 -0.59
N LEU A 134 4.88 -4.61 -0.75
CA LEU A 134 5.22 -5.51 -1.84
C LEU A 134 5.56 -6.90 -1.31
N THR A 135 5.15 -7.93 -2.03
CA THR A 135 5.62 -9.29 -1.82
C THR A 135 6.80 -9.61 -2.72
N GLY A 136 7.54 -10.67 -2.41
CA GLY A 136 8.54 -11.24 -3.32
C GLY A 136 7.97 -12.34 -4.22
N TYR A 137 6.68 -12.64 -4.08
CA TYR A 137 6.00 -13.69 -4.80
C TYR A 137 5.70 -13.24 -6.23
N GLU A 138 6.04 -14.08 -7.20
CA GLU A 138 5.97 -13.87 -8.67
C GLU A 138 6.76 -12.67 -9.24
N GLY A 139 7.12 -11.67 -8.46
CA GLY A 139 7.89 -10.52 -8.90
C GLY A 139 7.79 -9.31 -7.98
N LEU A 140 7.87 -8.13 -8.59
CA LEU A 140 7.72 -6.81 -7.99
C LEU A 140 6.89 -5.96 -8.99
N PRO A 141 6.31 -4.80 -8.61
CA PRO A 141 5.32 -4.10 -9.43
C PRO A 141 5.74 -3.74 -10.86
N GLY A 142 7.04 -3.67 -11.17
CA GLY A 142 7.59 -3.46 -12.53
C GLY A 142 7.68 -4.71 -13.42
N GLY A 143 7.25 -5.86 -12.91
CA GLY A 143 7.04 -7.09 -13.69
C GLY A 143 7.38 -8.38 -12.96
N HIS A 144 6.95 -9.50 -13.56
CA HIS A 144 7.20 -10.85 -13.06
C HIS A 144 8.61 -11.36 -13.35
N GLY A 145 8.99 -12.45 -12.65
CA GLY A 145 10.20 -13.21 -12.95
C GLY A 145 11.49 -12.43 -12.67
N VAL A 146 11.43 -11.45 -11.79
CA VAL A 146 12.52 -10.52 -11.47
C VAL A 146 13.77 -11.22 -10.94
N GLY A 147 13.62 -12.39 -10.32
CA GLY A 147 14.74 -13.23 -9.89
C GLY A 147 15.57 -13.84 -11.04
N ARG A 148 15.05 -13.84 -12.28
CA ARG A 148 15.68 -14.49 -13.44
C ARG A 148 15.93 -13.55 -14.62
N SER A 149 15.12 -12.51 -14.79
CA SER A 149 15.16 -11.64 -15.98
C SER A 149 15.90 -10.32 -15.70
N PRO A 150 17.10 -10.10 -16.30
CA PRO A 150 17.81 -8.81 -16.20
C PRO A 150 16.96 -7.62 -16.69
N ARG A 151 16.15 -7.83 -17.74
CA ARG A 151 15.25 -6.81 -18.28
C ARG A 151 14.15 -6.43 -17.27
N ALA A 152 13.57 -7.41 -16.59
CA ALA A 152 12.60 -7.14 -15.52
C ALA A 152 13.26 -6.40 -14.34
N ARG A 153 14.47 -6.80 -13.94
CA ARG A 153 15.24 -6.11 -12.89
C ARG A 153 15.51 -4.65 -13.24
N ALA A 154 15.92 -4.36 -14.48
CA ALA A 154 16.16 -2.99 -14.94
C ALA A 154 14.89 -2.13 -14.89
N ARG A 155 13.75 -2.67 -15.35
CA ARG A 155 12.45 -1.97 -15.25
C ARG A 155 12.05 -1.67 -13.81
N VAL A 156 12.19 -2.65 -12.92
CA VAL A 156 11.87 -2.49 -11.49
C VAL A 156 12.75 -1.41 -10.86
N ARG A 157 14.05 -1.34 -11.20
CA ARG A 157 14.95 -0.28 -10.71
C ARG A 157 14.49 1.10 -11.17
N VAL A 158 14.23 1.27 -12.47
CA VAL A 158 13.75 2.56 -13.03
C VAL A 158 12.44 2.99 -12.36
N LEU A 159 11.51 2.05 -12.20
CA LEU A 159 10.25 2.30 -11.51
C LEU A 159 10.47 2.67 -10.03
N ALA A 160 11.32 1.94 -9.31
CA ALA A 160 11.59 2.18 -7.91
C ALA A 160 12.25 3.54 -7.66
N ASP A 161 13.17 3.94 -8.53
CA ASP A 161 13.80 5.25 -8.48
C ASP A 161 12.79 6.36 -8.75
N GLN A 162 11.89 6.16 -9.71
CA GLN A 162 10.83 7.13 -10.02
C GLN A 162 9.85 7.29 -8.86
N LEU A 163 9.29 6.18 -8.35
CA LEU A 163 8.36 6.19 -7.23
C LEU A 163 8.94 6.87 -5.98
N ARG A 164 10.23 6.66 -5.69
CA ARG A 164 10.89 7.37 -4.59
C ARG A 164 11.02 8.86 -4.81
N ARG A 165 11.41 9.27 -6.03
CA ARG A 165 11.48 10.70 -6.38
C ARG A 165 10.12 11.38 -6.22
N ASP A 166 9.05 10.65 -6.52
CA ASP A 166 7.69 11.16 -6.45
C ASP A 166 7.10 11.13 -5.02
N GLY A 167 7.81 10.57 -4.03
CA GLY A 167 7.39 10.59 -2.62
C GLY A 167 6.67 9.33 -2.14
N TRP A 168 6.83 8.21 -2.84
CA TRP A 168 6.34 6.90 -2.38
C TRP A 168 7.34 6.17 -1.49
N THR A 169 6.80 5.49 -0.49
CA THR A 169 7.55 4.62 0.42
C THR A 169 7.28 3.16 0.09
N PHE A 170 8.32 2.34 0.02
CA PHE A 170 8.17 0.90 -0.12
C PHE A 170 8.11 0.23 1.24
N ALA A 171 7.21 -0.75 1.37
CA ALA A 171 7.16 -1.67 2.49
C ALA A 171 7.33 -3.12 2.02
N SER A 172 7.88 -3.95 2.90
CA SER A 172 7.77 -5.39 2.74
C SER A 172 6.40 -5.84 3.20
N HIS A 173 5.78 -6.71 2.42
CA HIS A 173 4.64 -7.52 2.82
C HIS A 173 5.06 -9.01 2.90
N THR A 174 6.29 -9.23 3.38
CA THR A 174 7.04 -10.51 3.36
C THR A 174 7.39 -10.99 1.94
N TYR A 175 8.22 -12.02 1.80
CA TYR A 175 8.47 -12.60 0.47
C TYR A 175 7.24 -13.38 -0.02
N GLY A 176 6.75 -14.30 0.81
CA GLY A 176 5.71 -15.26 0.42
C GLY A 176 4.29 -14.91 0.85
N HIS A 177 4.03 -13.67 1.28
CA HIS A 177 2.75 -13.26 1.86
C HIS A 177 2.34 -14.19 3.04
N ILE A 178 3.26 -14.43 3.97
CA ILE A 178 3.12 -15.44 5.02
C ILE A 178 2.39 -14.91 6.26
N ASP A 179 1.52 -15.73 6.86
CA ASP A 179 0.94 -15.45 8.17
C ASP A 179 2.01 -15.59 9.26
N LEU A 180 2.45 -14.46 9.80
CA LEU A 180 3.52 -14.40 10.80
C LEU A 180 3.09 -14.89 12.20
N THR A 181 1.79 -15.10 12.45
CA THR A 181 1.30 -15.70 13.70
C THR A 181 1.36 -17.22 13.68
N ARG A 182 1.25 -17.82 12.48
CA ARG A 182 1.23 -19.28 12.29
C ARG A 182 2.56 -19.83 11.79
N THR A 183 3.42 -18.98 11.25
CA THR A 183 4.69 -19.41 10.66
C THR A 183 5.78 -19.54 11.71
N SER A 184 6.53 -20.65 11.70
CA SER A 184 7.64 -20.85 12.63
C SER A 184 8.74 -19.79 12.47
N THR A 185 9.44 -19.51 13.56
CA THR A 185 10.60 -18.59 13.60
C THR A 185 11.63 -18.87 12.51
N SER A 186 11.97 -20.14 12.27
CA SER A 186 12.91 -20.54 11.23
C SER A 186 12.40 -20.24 9.82
N ALA A 187 11.09 -20.41 9.59
CA ALA A 187 10.45 -20.14 8.31
C ALA A 187 10.34 -18.63 8.06
N ILE A 188 9.99 -17.84 9.07
CA ILE A 188 10.03 -16.36 9.01
C ILE A 188 11.44 -15.91 8.63
N ALA A 189 12.48 -16.42 9.29
CA ALA A 189 13.85 -16.04 8.96
C ALA A 189 14.26 -16.42 7.52
N ARG A 190 13.79 -17.56 7.01
CA ARG A 190 14.02 -17.96 5.60
C ARG A 190 13.31 -17.03 4.62
N ASP A 191 12.06 -16.68 4.92
CA ASP A 191 11.25 -15.77 4.11
C ASP A 191 11.87 -14.37 4.05
N THR A 192 12.24 -13.80 5.20
CA THR A 192 12.96 -12.52 5.29
C THR A 192 14.25 -12.53 4.46
N ARG A 193 15.03 -13.62 4.51
CA ARG A 193 16.25 -13.74 3.69
C ARG A 193 15.95 -13.79 2.19
N ARG A 194 14.83 -14.41 1.77
CA ARG A 194 14.41 -14.42 0.36
C ARG A 194 13.98 -13.04 -0.09
N TRP A 195 13.18 -12.34 0.71
CA TRP A 195 12.78 -10.96 0.47
C TRP A 195 14.01 -10.08 0.24
N ARG A 196 14.96 -10.07 1.19
CA ARG A 196 16.15 -9.24 1.12
C ARG A 196 16.98 -9.49 -0.15
N ARG A 197 17.24 -10.76 -0.48
CA ARG A 197 18.01 -11.13 -1.68
C ARG A 197 17.35 -10.66 -2.98
N LEU A 198 16.02 -10.65 -3.05
CA LEU A 198 15.29 -10.21 -4.23
C LEU A 198 15.16 -8.68 -4.28
N ALA A 199 14.65 -8.09 -3.21
CA ALA A 199 14.19 -6.70 -3.17
C ALA A 199 15.30 -5.70 -2.91
N GLU A 200 16.23 -5.93 -1.97
CA GLU A 200 17.26 -4.93 -1.62
C GLU A 200 18.14 -4.50 -2.80
N PRO A 201 18.56 -5.38 -3.75
CA PRO A 201 19.36 -4.95 -4.89
C PRO A 201 18.59 -4.15 -5.96
N LEU A 202 17.27 -4.03 -5.83
CA LEU A 202 16.38 -3.43 -6.83
C LEU A 202 15.67 -2.21 -6.30
N LEU A 203 15.17 -2.34 -5.07
CA LEU A 203 14.54 -1.26 -4.35
C LEU A 203 15.61 -0.53 -3.55
N GLY A 204 16.60 -1.17 -2.94
CA GLY A 204 17.40 -0.57 -1.88
C GLY A 204 16.82 -0.90 -0.51
N ARG A 205 17.22 -0.15 0.53
CA ARG A 205 16.75 -0.43 1.90
C ARG A 205 15.23 -0.22 1.98
N VAL A 206 14.54 -1.24 2.49
CA VAL A 206 13.11 -1.22 2.83
C VAL A 206 13.01 -1.45 4.32
N ASP A 207 12.54 -0.45 5.05
CA ASP A 207 12.53 -0.42 6.51
C ASP A 207 11.12 -0.39 7.13
N VAL A 208 10.09 -0.53 6.29
CA VAL A 208 8.68 -0.70 6.67
C VAL A 208 8.22 -2.12 6.38
N LEU A 209 7.51 -2.75 7.33
CA LEU A 209 6.85 -4.06 7.18
C LEU A 209 5.35 -3.87 7.44
N VAL A 210 4.53 -4.15 6.45
CA VAL A 210 3.09 -4.34 6.66
C VAL A 210 2.86 -5.82 6.90
N TYR A 211 2.14 -6.20 7.96
CA TYR A 211 1.91 -7.60 8.25
C TYR A 211 0.85 -8.21 7.31
N PRO A 212 1.16 -9.27 6.54
CA PRO A 212 0.17 -10.00 5.75
C PRO A 212 -1.02 -10.40 6.59
N PHE A 213 -2.23 -10.18 6.06
CA PHE A 213 -3.50 -10.46 6.75
C PHE A 213 -3.68 -9.71 8.09
N GLY A 214 -2.87 -8.67 8.33
CA GLY A 214 -2.73 -8.03 9.64
C GLY A 214 -2.19 -8.96 10.73
N ALA A 215 -1.61 -10.11 10.38
CA ALA A 215 -1.17 -11.17 11.27
C ALA A 215 0.10 -10.79 12.05
N ARG A 216 -0.01 -9.81 12.95
CA ARG A 216 1.08 -9.37 13.82
C ARG A 216 1.70 -10.53 14.61
N PRO A 217 3.01 -10.78 14.48
CA PRO A 217 3.69 -11.83 15.23
C PRO A 217 3.77 -11.52 16.73
N THR A 218 4.08 -12.54 17.52
CA THR A 218 4.42 -12.38 18.94
C THR A 218 5.65 -11.48 19.14
N GLN A 219 5.91 -11.04 20.38
CA GLN A 219 7.10 -10.23 20.66
C GLN A 219 8.41 -10.95 20.28
N ASP A 220 8.48 -12.27 20.45
CA ASP A 220 9.62 -13.07 20.00
C ASP A 220 9.76 -13.06 18.48
N GLY A 221 8.65 -13.16 17.76
CA GLY A 221 8.64 -13.02 16.30
C GLY A 221 9.12 -11.63 15.85
N VAL A 222 8.69 -10.56 16.54
CA VAL A 222 9.20 -9.19 16.28
C VAL A 222 10.71 -9.09 16.56
N ARG A 223 11.19 -9.62 17.69
CA ARG A 223 12.63 -9.66 18.01
C ARG A 223 13.43 -10.42 16.96
N LEU A 224 12.90 -11.54 16.47
CA LEU A 224 13.52 -12.32 15.42
C LEU A 224 13.57 -11.56 14.10
N LEU A 225 12.48 -10.93 13.69
CA LEU A 225 12.42 -10.10 12.49
C LEU A 225 13.52 -9.01 12.56
N ARG A 226 13.64 -8.30 13.68
CA ARG A 226 14.70 -7.30 13.88
C ARG A 226 16.10 -7.91 13.73
N ARG A 227 16.37 -9.07 14.36
CA ARG A 227 17.66 -9.77 14.24
C ARG A 227 17.96 -10.28 12.83
N ALA A 228 16.93 -10.65 12.07
CA ALA A 228 17.05 -11.10 10.69
C ALA A 228 17.30 -9.95 9.69
N GLY A 229 17.34 -8.70 10.18
CA GLY A 229 17.46 -7.50 9.36
C GLY A 229 16.16 -7.14 8.65
N SER A 230 15.01 -7.53 9.19
CA SER A 230 13.71 -7.03 8.71
C SER A 230 13.57 -5.52 8.98
N PRO A 231 12.63 -4.88 8.26
CA PRO A 231 12.09 -3.57 8.60
C PRO A 231 11.97 -3.25 10.09
N GLN A 232 12.15 -1.98 10.44
CA GLN A 232 12.08 -1.51 11.82
C GLN A 232 10.72 -0.90 12.14
N LEU A 233 10.08 -0.28 11.14
CA LEU A 233 8.72 0.24 11.24
C LEU A 233 7.74 -0.83 10.82
N HIS A 234 6.73 -1.09 11.65
CA HIS A 234 5.76 -2.16 11.42
C HIS A 234 4.34 -1.57 11.41
N ILE A 235 3.57 -1.84 10.37
CA ILE A 235 2.17 -1.42 10.25
C ILE A 235 1.25 -2.59 10.63
N ASP A 236 0.37 -2.36 11.60
CA ASP A 236 -0.58 -3.34 12.14
C ASP A 236 -2.03 -2.84 11.91
N ILE A 237 -2.67 -3.39 10.89
CA ILE A 237 -4.01 -2.98 10.46
C ILE A 237 -5.15 -3.56 11.32
N ARG A 238 -4.87 -4.51 12.24
CA ARG A 238 -5.88 -5.11 13.13
C ARG A 238 -6.21 -4.27 14.37
N ARG A 239 -5.54 -3.15 14.60
CA ARG A 239 -5.85 -2.24 15.71
C ARG A 239 -6.44 -0.90 15.26
N PRO A 240 -7.74 -0.83 14.92
CA PRO A 240 -8.43 0.44 14.71
C PRO A 240 -8.77 1.24 16.00
N TRP A 241 -8.72 0.65 17.21
CA TRP A 241 -9.52 1.16 18.34
C TRP A 241 -8.91 1.23 19.75
N ALA A 242 -7.58 1.21 19.93
CA ALA A 242 -6.98 1.38 21.25
C ALA A 242 -6.53 2.84 21.52
N ILE A 243 -7.49 3.77 21.68
CA ILE A 243 -7.25 5.01 22.46
C ILE A 243 -7.70 4.72 23.89
N ALA A 244 -6.72 4.67 24.79
CA ALA A 244 -6.95 4.87 26.21
C ALA A 244 -7.57 6.25 26.41
N LEU A 245 -8.66 6.31 27.19
CA LEU A 245 -9.20 7.54 27.74
C LEU A 245 -8.07 8.36 28.39
N ALA A 246 -7.63 9.40 27.71
CA ALA A 246 -6.94 10.53 28.31
C ALA A 246 -7.30 11.83 27.56
N VAL A 247 -8.55 11.98 27.14
CA VAL A 247 -9.11 13.28 26.76
C VAL A 247 -10.35 13.51 27.62
N SER A 248 -10.10 13.82 28.89
CA SER A 248 -11.07 14.50 29.73
C SER A 248 -11.32 15.87 29.13
N ARG A 249 -12.57 16.09 28.71
CA ARG A 249 -13.19 17.37 28.31
C ARG A 249 -12.82 17.89 26.91
N MET A 250 -13.54 17.40 25.90
CA MET A 250 -14.29 18.29 24.99
C MET A 250 -15.44 17.50 24.36
N ARG A 251 -16.67 17.94 24.65
CA ARG A 251 -17.91 17.40 24.10
C ARG A 251 -18.02 17.81 22.63
N THR A 252 -17.89 16.90 21.69
CA THR A 252 -18.72 16.92 20.47
C THR A 252 -18.84 15.50 19.91
N ARG A 253 -20.06 14.95 19.99
CA ARG A 253 -20.44 13.70 19.34
C ARG A 253 -20.63 14.00 17.85
N ILE A 254 -19.89 13.34 16.96
CA ILE A 254 -20.27 13.25 15.54
C ILE A 254 -20.10 11.80 15.10
N ALA A 255 -21.24 11.14 14.95
CA ALA A 255 -21.40 9.88 14.25
C ALA A 255 -21.26 10.13 12.75
N ILE A 256 -20.40 9.39 12.07
CA ILE A 256 -20.42 9.29 10.62
C ILE A 256 -21.22 8.04 10.27
N ALA A 257 -22.52 8.24 10.11
CA ALA A 257 -23.43 7.32 9.42
C ALA A 257 -24.11 8.12 8.31
N ALA A 258 -23.66 7.93 7.06
CA ALA A 258 -24.40 8.34 5.88
C ALA A 258 -23.93 7.56 4.64
N GLY A 259 -24.65 6.46 4.36
CA GLY A 259 -25.17 6.20 3.02
C GLY A 259 -24.19 5.72 1.95
N LEU A 260 -23.58 4.56 2.16
CA LEU A 260 -23.36 3.47 1.20
C LEU A 260 -22.76 2.33 2.02
N ALA A 261 -23.41 1.18 2.05
CA ALA A 261 -22.94 0.02 2.79
C ALA A 261 -21.63 -0.51 2.17
N LEU A 262 -20.50 0.07 2.59
CA LEU A 262 -19.17 -0.48 2.40
C LEU A 262 -18.57 -0.69 3.80
N ASN A 263 -18.06 -1.90 3.99
CA ASN A 263 -17.57 -2.50 5.22
C ASN A 263 -16.67 -1.52 6.04
N PRO A 264 -16.93 -1.26 7.33
CA PRO A 264 -16.18 -0.29 8.15
C PRO A 264 -14.76 -0.75 8.56
N LEU A 265 -14.05 -1.54 7.75
CA LEU A 265 -12.93 -2.37 8.19
C LEU A 265 -11.49 -1.87 7.88
N LEU A 266 -11.27 -0.69 7.27
CA LEU A 266 -9.97 -0.39 6.63
C LEU A 266 -9.12 0.76 7.21
N PHE A 267 -9.34 1.19 8.46
CA PHE A 267 -8.50 2.22 9.09
C PHE A 267 -7.72 1.67 10.30
N GLY A 268 -6.40 1.83 10.29
CA GLY A 268 -5.45 1.46 11.36
C GLY A 268 -4.66 2.66 11.91
N LEU A 269 -3.84 2.45 12.94
CA LEU A 269 -3.00 3.46 13.59
C LEU A 269 -1.52 3.22 13.24
N VAL A 270 -0.73 4.28 12.97
CA VAL A 270 0.74 4.14 12.92
C VAL A 270 1.21 3.93 14.35
N VAL A 271 1.85 2.80 14.63
CA VAL A 271 2.45 2.56 15.95
C VAL A 271 3.75 3.38 16.05
N GLY A 272 3.61 4.66 16.38
CA GLY A 272 4.72 5.58 16.65
C GLY A 272 4.18 6.95 17.08
N ALA A 273 4.54 7.32 18.32
CA ALA A 273 4.42 8.59 19.08
C ALA A 273 3.23 9.58 18.87
N ASP A 274 2.65 9.73 17.69
CA ASP A 274 1.57 10.69 17.43
C ASP A 274 0.18 10.02 17.45
N PRO A 275 -0.62 10.24 18.51
CA PRO A 275 -1.95 9.64 18.64
C PRO A 275 -2.98 10.22 17.66
N GLU A 276 -2.66 11.28 16.91
CA GLU A 276 -3.59 11.93 15.96
C GLU A 276 -3.39 11.46 14.50
N CYS A 277 -2.37 10.64 14.21
CA CYS A 277 -2.09 10.17 12.85
C CYS A 277 -2.82 8.87 12.48
N TRP A 278 -3.64 8.93 11.43
CA TRP A 278 -4.42 7.78 10.94
C TRP A 278 -3.70 7.07 9.79
N VAL A 279 -3.75 5.74 9.74
CA VAL A 279 -3.38 4.93 8.58
C VAL A 279 -4.66 4.46 7.91
N GLY A 280 -4.91 4.94 6.69
CA GLY A 280 -5.83 4.25 5.80
C GLY A 280 -5.05 3.13 5.12
N SER A 281 -5.30 1.87 5.50
CA SER A 281 -4.74 0.73 4.78
C SER A 281 -5.80 0.22 3.85
N PHE A 282 -5.55 0.30 2.56
CA PHE A 282 -6.38 -0.32 1.56
C PHE A 282 -5.74 -1.67 1.23
N CYS A 283 -6.19 -2.72 1.92
CA CYS A 283 -5.97 -4.08 1.44
C CYS A 283 -6.91 -4.25 0.25
N PHE A 284 -6.35 -4.26 -0.96
CA PHE A 284 -7.11 -4.62 -2.16
C PHE A 284 -6.96 -6.08 -2.50
#